data_AF-A0A959GY87-F1
#
_entry.id   AF-A0A959GY87-F1
#
_cell.length_a   1.000
_cell.length_b   1.000
_cell.length_c   1.000
_cell.angle_alpha   90.00
_cell.angle_beta   90.00
_cell.angle_gamma   90.00
#
_symmetry.space_group_name_H-M   'P 1'
#
loop_
_entity.id
_entity.type
_entity.pdbx_description
1 polymer ?
#
loop_
_entity_poly.entity_id
_entity_poly.type
_entity_poly.pdbx_seq_one_letter_code
_entity_poly.pdbx_strand_id
1 'polypeptide(L)'
;MKNIKYLFVAMGLLISVSCGKNFGDINTDPNNPSQVPVEFLITSAEKAMADDIWDEWLNARFGLLVSQYWAQNNYTDESRWNFRTGVINSYWGYYYSRSLRDLQEIITLNDSGSAAGTAKAKNQNAVASILKVYIFHHLTDTWGPIPYSEALLGSENRAPKYDSQKDVYMGLDRDLQNAIADIDESEDSFGSADVIYGGDMSLWKKFANSMRLRIGMRMSDIEPVMAQSIVEAAAAGAFTSTADNA
;
A
#
# COMPACT_ATOMS: atom_id res chain seq x y z
N MET A 1 -52.80 -17.43 56.67
CA MET A 1 -51.36 -17.07 56.57
C MET A 1 -50.40 -18.27 56.46
N LYS A 2 -50.83 -19.48 56.04
CA LYS A 2 -49.92 -20.63 55.87
C LYS A 2 -49.30 -20.75 54.47
N ASN A 3 -49.84 -20.05 53.47
CA ASN A 3 -49.45 -20.24 52.06
C ASN A 3 -48.51 -19.15 51.51
N ILE A 4 -48.31 -18.04 52.23
CA ILE A 4 -47.41 -16.95 51.81
C ILE A 4 -45.93 -17.38 51.88
N LYS A 5 -45.57 -18.26 52.82
CA LYS A 5 -44.18 -18.73 52.97
C LYS A 5 -43.70 -19.54 51.77
N TYR A 6 -44.60 -20.30 51.13
CA TYR A 6 -44.28 -21.07 49.92
C TYR A 6 -44.15 -20.18 48.67
N LEU A 7 -44.85 -19.04 48.63
CA LEU A 7 -44.73 -18.06 47.54
C LEU A 7 -43.35 -17.38 47.55
N PHE A 8 -42.80 -17.07 48.73
CA PHE A 8 -41.45 -16.49 48.85
C PHE A 8 -40.33 -17.49 48.50
N VAL A 9 -40.52 -18.78 48.81
CA VAL A 9 -39.54 -19.84 48.43
C VAL A 9 -39.58 -20.11 46.92
N ALA A 10 -40.76 -20.12 46.31
CA ALA A 10 -40.91 -20.26 44.86
C ALA A 10 -40.34 -19.05 44.09
N MET A 11 -40.51 -17.84 44.61
CA MET A 11 -39.91 -16.62 44.04
C MET A 11 -38.38 -16.63 44.18
N GLY A 12 -37.83 -17.15 45.29
CA GLY A 12 -36.39 -17.31 45.50
C GLY A 12 -35.73 -18.30 44.54
N LEU A 13 -36.43 -19.40 44.20
CA LEU A 13 -35.94 -20.39 43.24
C LEU A 13 -35.98 -19.91 41.77
N LEU A 14 -36.82 -18.93 41.43
CA LEU A 14 -36.90 -18.36 40.08
C LEU A 14 -35.78 -17.37 39.79
N ILE A 15 -35.15 -16.79 40.83
CA ILE A 15 -34.06 -15.81 40.67
C ILE A 15 -32.71 -16.50 40.40
N SER A 16 -32.55 -17.78 40.80
CA SER A 16 -31.30 -18.53 40.57
C SER A 16 -31.15 -19.12 39.15
N VAL A 17 -32.13 -18.92 38.26
CA VAL A 17 -32.07 -19.36 36.84
C VAL A 17 -31.87 -18.16 35.88
N SER A 18 -31.72 -16.94 36.41
CA SER A 18 -31.46 -15.76 35.60
C SER A 18 -29.98 -15.68 35.19
N CYS A 19 -29.71 -16.12 33.97
CA CYS A 19 -28.58 -15.70 33.12
C CYS A 19 -27.17 -15.82 33.72
N GLY A 20 -26.75 -17.05 33.99
CA GLY A 20 -25.34 -17.45 33.78
C GLY A 20 -25.08 -17.82 32.32
N LYS A 21 -25.52 -17.01 31.35
CA LYS A 21 -25.00 -17.17 29.98
C LYS A 21 -23.64 -16.51 30.00
N ASN A 22 -22.60 -17.32 29.97
CA ASN A 22 -21.25 -16.86 29.67
C ASN A 22 -21.30 -16.30 28.24
N PHE A 23 -21.60 -15.01 28.10
CA PHE A 23 -21.85 -14.37 26.80
C PHE A 23 -20.58 -14.17 25.96
N GLY A 24 -19.50 -14.91 26.25
CA GLY A 24 -18.19 -14.62 25.68
C GLY A 24 -17.81 -13.14 25.89
N ASP A 25 -16.84 -12.68 25.12
CA ASP A 25 -16.42 -11.29 25.13
C ASP A 25 -17.41 -10.45 24.30
N ILE A 26 -18.51 -10.00 24.89
CA ILE A 26 -19.52 -9.12 24.25
C ILE A 26 -18.97 -7.78 23.74
N ASN A 27 -17.69 -7.49 24.01
CA ASN A 27 -16.96 -6.34 23.48
C ASN A 27 -16.07 -6.68 22.27
N THR A 28 -16.07 -7.93 21.79
CA THR A 28 -15.49 -8.25 20.47
C THR A 28 -16.55 -7.95 19.42
N ASP A 29 -16.42 -6.78 18.79
CA ASP A 29 -17.23 -6.43 17.63
C ASP A 29 -16.81 -7.31 16.45
N PRO A 30 -17.64 -8.27 15.99
CA PRO A 30 -17.29 -9.13 14.88
C PRO A 30 -17.19 -8.37 13.54
N ASN A 31 -17.65 -7.12 13.48
CA ASN A 31 -17.52 -6.24 12.31
C ASN A 31 -16.29 -5.31 12.39
N ASN A 32 -15.55 -5.33 13.50
CA ASN A 32 -14.34 -4.54 13.70
C ASN A 32 -13.21 -5.47 14.19
N PRO A 33 -12.52 -6.18 13.28
CA PRO A 33 -11.47 -7.11 13.65
C PRO A 33 -10.40 -6.38 14.46
N SER A 34 -10.11 -6.88 15.67
CA SER A 34 -9.09 -6.29 16.56
C SER A 34 -7.67 -6.39 15.99
N GLN A 35 -7.46 -7.23 14.98
CA GLN A 35 -6.26 -7.31 14.14
C GLN A 35 -6.70 -7.58 12.70
N VAL A 36 -6.31 -6.72 11.77
CA VAL A 36 -6.54 -6.94 10.34
C VAL A 36 -5.41 -7.83 9.80
N PRO A 37 -5.71 -9.02 9.27
CA PRO A 37 -4.69 -9.83 8.60
C PRO A 37 -4.02 -9.07 7.46
N VAL A 38 -2.69 -9.12 7.41
CA VAL A 38 -1.89 -8.41 6.40
C VAL A 38 -2.23 -8.84 4.97
N GLU A 39 -2.78 -10.05 4.81
CA GLU A 39 -3.30 -10.58 3.55
C GLU A 39 -4.46 -9.75 3.00
N PHE A 40 -5.36 -9.21 3.84
CA PHE A 40 -6.43 -8.34 3.34
C PHE A 40 -5.91 -6.95 2.99
N LEU A 41 -4.92 -6.46 3.73
CA LEU A 41 -4.30 -5.16 3.47
C LEU A 41 -3.58 -5.14 2.12
N ILE A 42 -2.86 -6.22 1.76
CA ILE A 42 -2.15 -6.26 0.47
C ILE A 42 -3.12 -6.26 -0.70
N THR A 43 -4.18 -7.09 -0.67
CA THR A 43 -5.19 -7.12 -1.73
C THR A 43 -5.90 -5.77 -1.86
N SER A 44 -6.23 -5.13 -0.72
CA SER A 44 -6.81 -3.79 -0.68
C SER A 44 -5.88 -2.75 -1.31
N ALA A 45 -4.60 -2.77 -0.93
CA ALA A 45 -3.61 -1.82 -1.41
C ALA A 45 -3.37 -1.94 -2.91
N GLU A 46 -3.20 -3.16 -3.43
CA GLU A 46 -3.00 -3.42 -4.86
C GLU A 46 -4.20 -2.95 -5.69
N LYS A 47 -5.42 -3.26 -5.23
CA LYS A 47 -6.64 -2.79 -5.86
C LYS A 47 -6.74 -1.27 -5.84
N ALA A 48 -6.57 -0.64 -4.67
CA ALA A 48 -6.70 0.81 -4.52
C ALA A 48 -5.65 1.54 -5.36
N MET A 49 -4.42 1.04 -5.38
CA MET A 49 -3.35 1.53 -6.25
C MET A 49 -3.74 1.46 -7.72
N ALA A 50 -4.24 0.31 -8.19
CA ALA A 50 -4.65 0.16 -9.58
C ALA A 50 -5.83 1.10 -9.93
N ASP A 51 -6.83 1.19 -9.07
CA ASP A 51 -7.96 2.10 -9.23
C ASP A 51 -7.49 3.55 -9.32
N ASP A 52 -6.62 4.02 -8.41
CA ASP A 52 -6.19 5.41 -8.36
C ASP A 52 -5.25 5.81 -9.53
N ILE A 53 -4.36 4.91 -9.97
CA ILE A 53 -3.39 5.17 -11.06
C ILE A 53 -4.03 5.09 -12.44
N TRP A 54 -4.95 4.15 -12.64
CA TRP A 54 -5.61 3.91 -13.93
C TRP A 54 -6.99 4.55 -14.02
N ASP A 55 -7.35 5.39 -13.06
CA ASP A 55 -8.62 6.10 -13.01
C ASP A 55 -8.87 7.02 -14.22
N GLU A 56 -10.14 7.25 -14.52
CA GLU A 56 -10.57 8.18 -15.55
C GLU A 56 -9.99 9.60 -15.34
N TRP A 57 -9.97 10.12 -14.13
CA TRP A 57 -9.63 11.51 -13.85
C TRP A 57 -8.14 11.80 -13.90
N LEU A 58 -7.33 11.00 -13.20
CA LEU A 58 -5.87 11.22 -13.15
C LEU A 58 -5.17 10.67 -14.40
N ASN A 59 -5.68 9.60 -15.00
CA ASN A 59 -5.05 8.99 -16.16
C ASN A 59 -5.72 9.45 -17.46
N ALA A 60 -6.96 9.04 -17.71
CA ALA A 60 -7.59 9.25 -19.01
C ALA A 60 -7.84 10.73 -19.35
N ARG A 61 -8.27 11.52 -18.36
CA ARG A 61 -8.59 12.95 -18.48
C ARG A 61 -7.44 13.88 -18.12
N PHE A 62 -6.29 13.34 -17.73
CA PHE A 62 -5.11 14.13 -17.44
C PHE A 62 -3.89 13.56 -18.16
N GLY A 63 -3.33 12.43 -17.71
CA GLY A 63 -2.15 11.81 -18.32
C GLY A 63 -2.24 11.58 -19.84
N LEU A 64 -3.30 10.92 -20.32
CA LEU A 64 -3.48 10.61 -21.76
C LEU A 64 -3.78 11.85 -22.61
N LEU A 65 -4.41 12.88 -22.04
CA LEU A 65 -4.68 14.14 -22.74
C LEU A 65 -3.43 15.02 -22.82
N VAL A 66 -2.67 15.14 -21.74
CA VAL A 66 -1.40 15.89 -21.71
C VAL A 66 -0.40 15.25 -22.67
N SER A 67 -0.39 13.92 -22.74
CA SER A 67 0.43 13.14 -23.68
C SER A 67 -0.15 13.10 -25.10
N GLN A 68 -1.33 13.69 -25.33
CA GLN A 68 -2.05 13.74 -26.61
C GLN A 68 -2.32 12.37 -27.26
N TYR A 69 -2.36 11.30 -26.46
CA TYR A 69 -2.78 9.99 -26.94
C TYR A 69 -4.28 9.96 -27.16
N TRP A 70 -5.04 10.67 -26.33
CA TRP A 70 -6.49 10.83 -26.44
C TRP A 70 -6.88 12.30 -26.66
N ALA A 71 -8.11 12.49 -27.14
CA ALA A 71 -8.77 13.80 -27.19
C ALA A 71 -10.24 13.65 -26.79
N GLN A 72 -10.78 14.64 -26.09
CA GLN A 72 -12.19 14.64 -25.68
C GLN A 72 -13.08 15.19 -26.80
N ASN A 73 -14.21 14.53 -27.06
CA ASN A 73 -15.27 15.01 -27.96
C ASN A 73 -16.43 15.69 -27.20
N ASN A 74 -16.53 15.48 -25.89
CA ASN A 74 -17.50 16.10 -24.98
C ASN A 74 -16.79 16.48 -23.68
N TYR A 75 -17.27 17.53 -22.99
CA TYR A 75 -16.66 18.06 -21.76
C TYR A 75 -15.15 18.31 -21.94
N THR A 76 -14.79 19.08 -22.96
CA THR A 76 -13.42 19.20 -23.49
C THR A 76 -12.50 20.15 -22.70
N ASP A 77 -12.80 20.39 -21.43
CA ASP A 77 -12.06 21.36 -20.61
C ASP A 77 -10.61 20.91 -20.47
N GLU A 78 -10.39 19.65 -20.10
CA GLU A 78 -9.06 19.11 -19.87
C GLU A 78 -8.24 19.00 -21.17
N SER A 79 -8.86 18.69 -22.31
CA SER A 79 -8.21 18.72 -23.65
C SER A 79 -7.74 20.12 -24.06
N ARG A 80 -8.29 21.16 -23.42
CA ARG A 80 -7.93 22.57 -23.62
C ARG A 80 -7.10 23.10 -22.47
N TRP A 81 -6.48 22.22 -21.69
CA TRP A 81 -5.60 22.55 -20.55
C TRP A 81 -6.33 23.26 -19.40
N ASN A 82 -7.66 23.18 -19.36
CA ASN A 82 -8.48 23.71 -18.27
C ASN A 82 -8.80 22.59 -17.27
N PHE A 83 -7.80 22.21 -16.48
CA PHE A 83 -7.92 21.09 -15.54
C PHE A 83 -8.71 21.44 -14.28
N ARG A 84 -9.52 20.49 -13.83
CA ARG A 84 -10.20 20.56 -12.52
C ARG A 84 -9.21 20.24 -11.41
N THR A 85 -8.47 21.26 -10.98
CA THR A 85 -7.38 21.13 -9.98
C THR A 85 -7.83 20.44 -8.69
N GLY A 86 -9.04 20.70 -8.20
CA GLY A 86 -9.58 20.02 -7.01
C GLY A 86 -9.74 18.50 -7.17
N VAL A 87 -10.06 18.04 -8.38
CA VAL A 87 -10.17 16.60 -8.66
C VAL A 87 -8.79 15.97 -8.66
N ILE A 88 -7.84 16.55 -9.41
CA ILE A 88 -6.45 16.06 -9.46
C ILE A 88 -5.82 16.04 -8.07
N ASN A 89 -6.00 17.11 -7.28
CA ASN A 89 -5.49 17.18 -5.91
C ASN A 89 -6.17 16.20 -4.94
N SER A 90 -7.32 15.62 -5.28
CA SER A 90 -7.93 14.58 -4.45
C SER A 90 -7.12 13.27 -4.50
N TYR A 91 -6.47 12.97 -5.64
CA TYR A 91 -5.63 11.77 -5.80
C TYR A 91 -4.39 11.81 -4.93
N TRP A 92 -3.83 13.00 -4.69
CA TRP A 92 -2.82 13.18 -3.65
C TRP A 92 -3.30 12.57 -2.32
N GLY A 93 -4.50 12.98 -1.87
CA GLY A 93 -5.11 12.44 -0.66
C GLY A 93 -5.34 10.92 -0.74
N TYR A 94 -5.82 10.42 -1.87
CA TYR A 94 -6.11 9.00 -2.06
C TYR A 94 -4.86 8.14 -1.94
N TYR A 95 -3.75 8.51 -2.61
CA TYR A 95 -2.49 7.78 -2.50
C TYR A 95 -2.01 7.64 -1.05
N TYR A 96 -1.97 8.74 -0.29
CA TYR A 96 -1.47 8.73 1.10
C TYR A 96 -2.42 8.08 2.11
N SER A 97 -3.73 8.13 1.86
CA SER A 97 -4.74 7.66 2.82
C SER A 97 -5.26 6.25 2.54
N ARG A 98 -5.07 5.73 1.32
CA ARG A 98 -5.49 4.39 0.90
C ARG A 98 -4.27 3.48 0.79
N SER A 99 -3.80 3.22 -0.43
CA SER A 99 -2.77 2.22 -0.72
C SER A 99 -1.47 2.42 0.07
N LEU A 100 -0.92 3.64 0.17
CA LEU A 100 0.29 3.86 0.99
C LEU A 100 0.06 3.60 2.48
N ARG A 101 -1.15 3.87 2.99
CA ARG A 101 -1.48 3.63 4.40
C ARG A 101 -1.56 2.14 4.68
N ASP A 102 -2.26 1.38 3.84
CA ASP A 102 -2.40 -0.07 3.97
C ASP A 102 -1.01 -0.76 3.88
N LEU A 103 -0.17 -0.34 2.93
CA LEU A 103 1.19 -0.88 2.79
C LEU A 103 2.10 -0.54 3.97
N GLN A 104 1.95 0.66 4.54
CA GLN A 104 2.70 1.01 5.75
C GLN A 104 2.22 0.20 6.96
N GLU A 105 0.92 -0.05 7.07
CA GLU A 105 0.34 -0.84 8.15
C GLU A 105 0.84 -2.29 8.12
N ILE A 106 0.96 -2.89 6.93
CA ILE A 106 1.59 -4.22 6.76
C ILE A 106 2.97 -4.25 7.41
N ILE A 107 3.82 -3.29 7.07
CA ILE A 107 5.20 -3.20 7.60
C ILE A 107 5.16 -3.05 9.13
N THR A 108 4.31 -2.15 9.64
CA THR A 108 4.18 -1.92 11.08
C THR A 108 3.69 -3.16 11.84
N LEU A 109 2.70 -3.89 11.31
CA LEU A 109 2.19 -5.12 11.92
C LEU A 109 3.21 -6.25 11.89
N ASN A 110 3.95 -6.38 10.78
CA ASN A 110 5.01 -7.39 10.67
C ASN A 110 6.19 -7.13 11.59
N ASP A 111 6.60 -5.87 11.76
CA ASP A 111 7.76 -5.51 12.59
C ASP A 111 7.47 -5.52 14.09
N SER A 112 6.20 -5.28 14.48
CA SER A 112 5.77 -5.28 15.89
C SER A 112 5.08 -6.58 16.34
N GLY A 113 4.69 -7.43 15.39
CA GLY A 113 3.95 -8.66 15.63
C GLY A 113 4.83 -9.86 15.98
N SER A 114 4.17 -11.00 16.23
CA SER A 114 4.84 -12.26 16.54
C SER A 114 5.64 -12.85 15.36
N ALA A 115 5.39 -12.39 14.14
CA ALA A 115 6.09 -12.80 12.92
C ALA A 115 7.36 -11.96 12.64
N ALA A 116 7.69 -10.99 13.50
CA ALA A 116 8.82 -10.08 13.29
C ALA A 116 10.14 -10.84 13.05
N GLY A 117 10.83 -10.44 11.98
CA GLY A 117 12.12 -11.01 11.58
C GLY A 117 12.06 -12.37 10.88
N THR A 118 10.88 -12.99 10.73
CA THR A 118 10.73 -14.22 9.93
C THR A 118 10.95 -13.95 8.45
N ALA A 119 11.39 -14.95 7.69
CA ALA A 119 11.59 -14.84 6.24
C ALA A 119 10.29 -14.43 5.52
N LYS A 120 9.15 -15.01 5.90
CA LYS A 120 7.84 -14.62 5.37
C LYS A 120 7.50 -13.15 5.66
N ALA A 121 7.68 -12.67 6.89
CA ALA A 121 7.42 -11.26 7.21
C ALA A 121 8.35 -10.31 6.45
N LYS A 122 9.63 -10.68 6.26
CA LYS A 122 10.56 -9.91 5.43
C LYS A 122 10.12 -9.86 3.97
N ASN A 123 9.68 -10.99 3.40
CA ASN A 123 9.13 -11.02 2.04
C ASN A 123 7.89 -10.14 1.91
N GLN A 124 6.97 -10.20 2.87
CA GLN A 124 5.78 -9.34 2.90
C GLN A 124 6.15 -7.85 2.99
N ASN A 125 7.14 -7.49 3.84
CA ASN A 125 7.64 -6.12 3.95
C ASN A 125 8.33 -5.65 2.66
N ALA A 126 9.06 -6.54 1.98
CA ALA A 126 9.71 -6.25 0.71
C ALA A 126 8.66 -5.93 -0.38
N VAL A 127 7.62 -6.76 -0.52
CA VAL A 127 6.49 -6.51 -1.42
C VAL A 127 5.83 -5.16 -1.10
N ALA A 128 5.50 -4.92 0.17
CA ALA A 128 4.88 -3.66 0.58
C ALA A 128 5.75 -2.43 0.25
N SER A 129 7.06 -2.55 0.44
CA SER A 129 8.03 -1.50 0.12
C SER A 129 8.16 -1.25 -1.38
N ILE A 130 8.18 -2.30 -2.20
CA ILE A 130 8.23 -2.19 -3.67
C ILE A 130 6.99 -1.46 -4.19
N LEU A 131 5.81 -1.81 -3.70
CA LEU A 131 4.56 -1.14 -4.07
C LEU A 131 4.51 0.32 -3.59
N LYS A 132 5.00 0.61 -2.38
CA LYS A 132 5.15 2.00 -1.91
C LYS A 132 6.05 2.80 -2.86
N VAL A 133 7.17 2.21 -3.31
CA VAL A 133 8.06 2.87 -4.27
C VAL A 133 7.32 3.17 -5.59
N TYR A 134 6.55 2.22 -6.11
CA TYR A 134 5.76 2.45 -7.32
C TYR A 134 4.78 3.62 -7.17
N ILE A 135 4.06 3.69 -6.04
CA ILE A 135 3.11 4.79 -5.78
C ILE A 135 3.84 6.12 -5.57
N PHE A 136 4.93 6.15 -4.80
CA PHE A 136 5.71 7.36 -4.59
C PHE A 136 6.37 7.88 -5.88
N HIS A 137 6.78 6.98 -6.77
CA HIS A 137 7.24 7.34 -8.11
C HIS A 137 6.15 8.10 -8.88
N HIS A 138 4.91 7.60 -8.89
CA HIS A 138 3.78 8.30 -9.53
C HIS A 138 3.45 9.65 -8.87
N LEU A 139 3.49 9.72 -7.54
CA LEU A 139 3.31 10.96 -6.79
C LEU A 139 4.36 12.01 -7.20
N THR A 140 5.64 11.67 -7.16
CA THR A 140 6.69 12.64 -7.46
C THR A 140 6.74 13.00 -8.95
N ASP A 141 6.41 12.09 -9.86
CA ASP A 141 6.30 12.41 -11.30
C ASP A 141 5.14 13.36 -11.60
N THR A 142 4.10 13.37 -10.76
CA THR A 142 2.93 14.24 -10.95
C THR A 142 3.11 15.61 -10.29
N TRP A 143 3.67 15.66 -9.08
CA TRP A 143 3.69 16.87 -8.26
C TRP A 143 5.10 17.43 -7.96
N GLY A 144 6.17 16.72 -8.31
CA GLY A 144 7.54 17.13 -7.99
C GLY A 144 7.90 16.81 -6.53
N PRO A 145 8.34 17.80 -5.72
CA PRO A 145 8.59 17.58 -4.29
C PRO A 145 7.36 17.06 -3.56
N ILE A 146 7.53 16.06 -2.69
CA ILE A 146 6.44 15.41 -1.95
C ILE A 146 6.88 15.00 -0.54
N PRO A 147 5.97 14.84 0.44
CA PRO A 147 6.26 14.13 1.66
C PRO A 147 6.64 12.67 1.40
N TYR A 148 7.87 12.28 1.74
CA TYR A 148 8.35 10.92 1.50
C TYR A 148 9.06 10.35 2.73
N SER A 149 10.17 10.96 3.14
CA SER A 149 11.02 10.48 4.25
C SER A 149 10.35 10.57 5.62
N GLU A 150 9.42 11.52 5.79
CA GLU A 150 8.64 11.73 7.01
C GLU A 150 7.17 11.36 6.83
N ALA A 151 6.80 10.83 5.67
CA ALA A 151 5.43 10.46 5.39
C ALA A 151 5.00 9.22 6.19
N LEU A 152 3.69 9.04 6.31
CA LEU A 152 3.05 7.84 6.86
C LEU A 152 3.30 7.55 8.36
N LEU A 153 4.00 8.43 9.08
CA LEU A 153 4.23 8.33 10.54
C LEU A 153 2.99 8.58 11.42
N GLY A 154 1.84 8.85 10.80
CA GLY A 154 0.56 8.97 11.51
C GLY A 154 0.55 10.11 12.52
N SER A 155 0.22 9.80 13.78
CA SER A 155 0.17 10.81 14.84
C SER A 155 1.54 11.33 15.27
N GLU A 156 2.62 10.59 14.99
CA GLU A 156 3.98 10.98 15.37
C GLU A 156 4.48 12.16 14.52
N ASN A 157 4.01 12.28 13.27
CA ASN A 157 4.25 13.45 12.45
C ASN A 157 3.02 13.83 11.62
N ARG A 158 2.30 14.86 12.09
CA ARG A 158 1.11 15.40 11.41
C ARG A 158 1.43 16.45 10.35
N ALA A 159 2.68 16.87 10.23
CA ALA A 159 3.12 17.90 9.31
C ALA A 159 4.43 17.47 8.63
N PRO A 160 4.41 16.37 7.86
CA PRO A 160 5.62 15.86 7.23
C PRO A 160 6.17 16.89 6.23
N LYS A 161 7.48 17.08 6.24
CA LYS A 161 8.15 17.97 5.28
C LYS A 161 8.01 17.43 3.86
N TYR A 162 8.17 18.32 2.88
CA TYR A 162 8.31 17.95 1.48
C TYR A 162 9.78 17.67 1.21
N ASP A 163 10.08 16.49 0.67
CA ASP A 163 11.39 16.13 0.16
C ASP A 163 11.55 16.62 -1.27
N SER A 164 12.77 17.01 -1.65
CA SER A 164 13.05 17.38 -3.03
C SER A 164 12.83 16.17 -3.94
N GLN A 165 12.42 16.39 -5.20
CA GLN A 165 12.24 15.28 -6.15
C GLN A 165 13.51 14.44 -6.30
N LYS A 166 14.71 15.06 -6.27
CA LYS A 166 15.98 14.34 -6.28
C LYS A 166 16.11 13.39 -5.07
N ASP A 167 15.83 13.89 -3.86
CA ASP A 167 15.93 13.07 -2.64
C ASP A 167 14.90 11.95 -2.61
N VAL A 168 13.69 12.20 -3.15
CA VAL A 168 12.69 11.16 -3.35
C VAL A 168 13.26 10.08 -4.27
N TYR A 169 13.72 10.42 -5.47
CA TYR A 169 14.27 9.46 -6.44
C TYR A 169 15.43 8.62 -5.88
N MET A 170 16.36 9.23 -5.15
CA MET A 170 17.44 8.51 -4.47
C MET A 170 16.91 7.58 -3.38
N GLY A 171 15.89 8.02 -2.63
CA GLY A 171 15.21 7.21 -1.64
C GLY A 171 14.51 6.01 -2.26
N LEU A 172 13.81 6.19 -3.38
CA LEU A 172 13.12 5.12 -4.09
C LEU A 172 14.08 4.02 -4.52
N ASP A 173 15.23 4.35 -5.12
CA ASP A 173 16.24 3.34 -5.49
C ASP A 173 16.80 2.62 -4.25
N ARG A 174 17.10 3.35 -3.17
CA ARG A 174 17.56 2.75 -1.91
C ARG A 174 16.54 1.79 -1.32
N ASP A 175 15.27 2.17 -1.28
CA ASP A 175 14.19 1.35 -0.72
C ASP A 175 14.00 0.06 -1.57
N LEU A 176 14.14 0.15 -2.90
CA LEU A 176 14.15 -1.03 -3.78
C LEU A 176 15.37 -1.93 -3.51
N GLN A 177 16.57 -1.35 -3.33
CA GLN A 177 17.77 -2.13 -3.00
C GLN A 177 17.60 -2.89 -1.67
N ASN A 178 17.05 -2.23 -0.65
CA ASN A 178 16.78 -2.85 0.64
C ASN A 178 15.75 -3.98 0.49
N ALA A 179 14.64 -3.74 -0.21
CA ALA A 179 13.64 -4.76 -0.47
C ALA A 179 14.26 -5.96 -1.20
N ILE A 180 15.05 -5.75 -2.25
CA ILE A 180 15.76 -6.83 -2.98
C ILE A 180 16.66 -7.65 -2.07
N ALA A 181 17.36 -6.99 -1.12
CA ALA A 181 18.27 -7.64 -0.19
C ALA A 181 17.53 -8.48 0.88
N ASP A 182 16.31 -8.07 1.26
CA ASP A 182 15.47 -8.78 2.23
C ASP A 182 14.70 -9.97 1.62
N ILE A 183 14.54 -10.01 0.29
CA ILE A 183 13.82 -11.09 -0.40
C ILE A 183 14.54 -12.44 -0.26
N ASP A 184 13.83 -13.40 0.33
CA ASP A 184 14.14 -14.84 0.34
C ASP A 184 13.22 -15.58 -0.64
N GLU A 185 13.79 -16.05 -1.76
CA GLU A 185 13.04 -16.76 -2.81
C GLU A 185 12.65 -18.20 -2.44
N SER A 186 13.15 -18.73 -1.31
CA SER A 186 12.74 -20.04 -0.81
C SER A 186 11.44 -20.02 -0.01
N GLU A 187 10.94 -18.81 0.31
CA GLU A 187 9.75 -18.57 1.11
C GLU A 187 8.73 -17.73 0.34
N ASP A 188 7.46 -17.93 0.65
CA ASP A 188 6.35 -17.15 0.11
C ASP A 188 6.21 -15.78 0.83
N SER A 189 5.40 -14.87 0.27
CA SER A 189 4.92 -13.66 0.95
C SER A 189 3.45 -13.79 1.37
N PHE A 190 2.53 -13.54 0.44
CA PHE A 190 1.09 -13.45 0.68
C PHE A 190 0.28 -14.56 0.00
N GLY A 191 0.93 -15.43 -0.78
CA GLY A 191 0.25 -16.42 -1.61
C GLY A 191 -0.83 -15.76 -2.46
N SER A 192 -2.03 -16.35 -2.48
CA SER A 192 -3.16 -15.88 -3.30
C SER A 192 -3.73 -14.51 -2.91
N ALA A 193 -3.29 -13.90 -1.80
CA ALA A 193 -3.72 -12.56 -1.42
C ALA A 193 -2.95 -11.45 -2.18
N ASP A 194 -1.75 -11.75 -2.67
CA ASP A 194 -1.06 -10.95 -3.69
C ASP A 194 -1.69 -11.28 -5.05
N VAL A 195 -2.35 -10.31 -5.67
CA VAL A 195 -3.05 -10.49 -6.94
C VAL A 195 -2.17 -10.20 -8.16
N ILE A 196 -0.95 -9.70 -7.95
CA ILE A 196 -0.01 -9.38 -9.02
C ILE A 196 0.84 -10.61 -9.34
N TYR A 197 1.50 -11.20 -8.34
CA TYR A 197 2.42 -12.32 -8.51
C TYR A 197 2.09 -13.55 -7.67
N GLY A 198 0.99 -13.55 -6.92
CA GLY A 198 0.56 -14.72 -6.15
C GLY A 198 1.58 -15.16 -5.11
N GLY A 199 2.42 -14.23 -4.62
CA GLY A 199 3.47 -14.47 -3.65
C GLY A 199 4.83 -14.89 -4.22
N ASP A 200 4.99 -14.93 -5.55
CA ASP A 200 6.26 -15.29 -6.20
C ASP A 200 7.32 -14.20 -6.01
N MET A 201 8.24 -14.46 -5.08
CA MET A 201 9.30 -13.53 -4.72
C MET A 201 10.38 -13.37 -5.79
N SER A 202 10.51 -14.33 -6.71
CA SER A 202 11.42 -14.19 -7.85
C SER A 202 10.89 -13.12 -8.83
N LEU A 203 9.57 -13.06 -9.03
CA LEU A 203 8.91 -12.05 -9.86
C LEU A 203 8.95 -10.67 -9.18
N TRP A 204 8.71 -10.60 -7.87
CA TRP A 204 8.87 -9.35 -7.11
C TRP A 204 10.29 -8.80 -7.17
N LYS A 205 11.31 -9.66 -7.06
CA LYS A 205 12.71 -9.24 -7.22
C LYS A 205 12.99 -8.70 -8.63
N LYS A 206 12.39 -9.31 -9.67
CA LYS A 206 12.50 -8.78 -11.03
C LYS A 206 11.78 -7.45 -11.22
N PHE A 207 10.59 -7.29 -10.63
CA PHE A 207 9.85 -6.04 -10.69
C PHE A 207 10.61 -4.91 -10.00
N ALA A 208 11.19 -5.18 -8.83
CA ALA A 208 12.02 -4.21 -8.12
C ALA A 208 13.20 -3.74 -8.97
N ASN A 209 13.95 -4.66 -9.58
CA ASN A 209 15.05 -4.29 -10.49
C ASN A 209 14.56 -3.52 -11.73
N SER A 210 13.41 -3.91 -12.30
CA SER A 210 12.82 -3.19 -13.44
C SER A 210 12.36 -1.77 -13.07
N MET A 211 11.89 -1.58 -11.84
CA MET A 211 11.60 -0.25 -11.29
C MET A 211 12.87 0.58 -11.09
N ARG A 212 13.98 -0.03 -10.64
CA ARG A 212 15.29 0.64 -10.60
C ARG A 212 15.74 1.08 -12.00
N LEU A 213 15.56 0.25 -13.03
CA LEU A 213 15.82 0.66 -14.42
C LEU A 213 14.98 1.87 -14.84
N ARG A 214 13.67 1.86 -14.52
CA ARG A 214 12.77 2.99 -14.81
C ARG A 214 13.24 4.28 -14.12
N ILE A 215 13.59 4.20 -12.84
CA ILE A 215 14.10 5.31 -12.03
C ILE A 215 15.41 5.85 -12.63
N GLY A 216 16.38 4.97 -12.90
CA GLY A 216 17.66 5.35 -13.49
C GLY A 216 17.49 6.03 -14.85
N MET A 217 16.66 5.47 -15.74
CA MET A 217 16.38 6.07 -17.03
C MET A 217 15.65 7.42 -16.92
N ARG A 218 14.76 7.60 -15.94
CA ARG A 218 14.09 8.89 -15.73
C ARG A 218 15.08 9.98 -15.29
N MET A 219 16.09 9.61 -14.52
CA MET A 219 17.09 10.54 -13.99
C MET A 219 18.23 10.86 -14.98
N SER A 220 18.31 10.17 -16.13
CA SER A 220 19.51 10.18 -16.99
C SER A 220 19.96 11.56 -17.45
N ASP A 221 19.03 12.47 -17.70
CA ASP A 221 19.33 13.79 -18.24
C ASP A 221 19.85 14.76 -17.17
N ILE A 222 19.48 14.54 -15.90
CA ILE A 222 19.80 15.44 -14.78
C ILE A 222 20.97 14.90 -13.95
N GLU A 223 21.03 13.57 -13.75
CA GLU A 223 22.04 12.89 -12.92
C GLU A 223 22.66 11.70 -13.69
N PRO A 224 23.35 11.93 -14.84
CA PRO A 224 23.74 10.87 -15.78
C PRO A 224 24.65 9.80 -15.16
N VAL A 225 25.60 10.19 -14.31
CA VAL A 225 26.53 9.24 -13.66
C VAL A 225 25.78 8.34 -12.68
N MET A 226 24.85 8.90 -11.90
CA MET A 226 24.04 8.14 -10.95
C MET A 226 23.06 7.22 -11.69
N ALA A 227 22.39 7.75 -12.71
CA ALA A 227 21.50 6.99 -13.58
C ALA A 227 22.20 5.78 -14.20
N GLN A 228 23.40 5.96 -14.74
CA GLN A 228 24.20 4.86 -15.30
C GLN A 228 24.47 3.78 -14.26
N SER A 229 24.93 4.17 -13.06
CA SER A 229 25.21 3.24 -11.96
C SER A 229 23.96 2.42 -11.57
N ILE A 230 22.80 3.07 -11.44
CA ILE A 230 21.54 2.40 -11.10
C ILE A 230 21.14 1.41 -12.20
N VAL A 231 21.22 1.84 -13.46
CA VAL A 231 20.84 1.02 -14.62
C VAL A 231 21.72 -0.22 -14.73
N GLU A 232 23.04 -0.05 -14.67
CA GLU A 232 24.00 -1.16 -14.76
C GLU A 232 23.82 -2.16 -13.60
N ALA A 233 23.55 -1.67 -12.39
CA ALA A 233 23.34 -2.52 -11.22
C ALA A 233 22.03 -3.31 -11.27
N ALA A 234 20.99 -2.80 -11.94
CA ALA A 234 19.67 -3.44 -11.97
C ALA A 234 19.42 -4.31 -13.22
N ALA A 235 20.14 -4.07 -14.31
CA ALA A 235 19.85 -4.65 -15.63
C ALA A 235 19.79 -6.19 -15.64
N ALA A 236 20.72 -6.85 -14.96
CA ALA A 236 20.79 -8.32 -14.94
C ALA A 236 19.61 -8.99 -14.20
N GLY A 237 18.95 -8.25 -13.30
CA GLY A 237 17.84 -8.75 -12.50
C GLY A 237 16.46 -8.29 -12.98
N ALA A 238 16.36 -7.54 -14.08
CA ALA A 238 15.11 -6.96 -14.54
C ALA A 238 14.24 -7.93 -15.36
N PHE A 239 13.07 -7.48 -15.80
CA PHE A 239 12.18 -8.22 -16.69
C PHE A 239 12.88 -8.60 -18.00
N THR A 240 12.61 -9.82 -18.45
CA THR A 240 13.20 -10.41 -19.66
C THR A 240 12.15 -10.92 -20.64
N SER A 241 10.90 -11.06 -20.20
CA SER A 241 9.79 -11.53 -21.02
C SER A 241 8.45 -11.00 -20.52
N THR A 242 7.39 -11.17 -21.32
CA THR A 242 6.02 -10.80 -20.93
C THR A 242 5.47 -11.61 -19.76
N ALA A 243 6.06 -12.77 -19.44
CA ALA A 243 5.69 -13.55 -18.26
C ALA A 243 6.12 -12.87 -16.96
N ASP A 244 7.02 -11.89 -17.02
CA ASP A 244 7.47 -11.13 -15.86
C ASP A 244 6.57 -9.89 -15.58
N ASN A 245 5.62 -9.56 -16.46
CA ASN A 245 4.83 -8.33 -16.35
C ASN A 245 4.11 -8.21 -14.99
N ALA A 246 4.24 -7.03 -14.36
CA ALA A 246 3.45 -6.56 -13.23
C ALA A 246 2.21 -5.79 -13.73
#